data_AF-A0A453AYG2-F1
#
_entry.id   AF-A0A453AYG2-F1
#
_cell.length_a   1.000
_cell.length_b   1.000
_cell.length_c   1.000
_cell.angle_alpha   90.00
_cell.angle_beta   90.00
_cell.angle_gamma   90.00
#
_symmetry.space_group_name_H-M   'P 1'
#
loop_
_entity.id
_entity.type
_entity.pdbx_description
1 polymer ?
#
loop_
_entity_poly.entity_id
_entity_poly.type
_entity_poly.pdbx_seq_one_letter_code
_entity_poly.pdbx_strand_id
1 'polypeptide(L)'
;MVMLCYKNGSLTREDVRNQCAEKSWDIFNNYLEKTPPLNGGRLGFYYKDHEILPPLPVGFHRYIVENFSDASSDNLKECEVQEFDPESEVRAIVEGQMLSMRGHAERFGMPNPPKRIIATGGASSNESILKLIAQIFGCPVFTVERPDSASLGAALRAAHGWLCKEEGGFVPISRMYTGNLEKTSLGAKLAVPAPGDEGRELLKKYTVLMKKRMEIERRLVEKIGRA
;
A
#
# COMPACT_ATOMS: atom_id res chain seq x y z
N MET A 1 12.38 12.57 8.14
CA MET A 1 11.77 11.22 8.12
C MET A 1 10.27 11.42 8.15
N VAL A 2 9.52 10.81 7.22
CA VAL A 2 8.06 10.95 7.15
C VAL A 2 7.44 9.62 7.58
N MET A 3 6.43 9.68 8.44
CA MET A 3 5.64 8.54 8.87
C MET A 3 4.17 8.84 8.59
N LEU A 4 3.53 7.97 7.82
CA LEU A 4 2.10 8.06 7.50
C LEU A 4 1.40 6.93 8.24
N CYS A 5 0.40 7.28 9.05
CA CYS A 5 -0.31 6.35 9.91
C CYS A 5 -1.75 6.22 9.43
N TYR A 6 -2.19 4.97 9.28
CA TYR A 6 -3.56 4.61 8.92
C TYR A 6 -4.16 3.76 10.03
N LYS A 7 -5.32 4.16 10.53
CA LYS A 7 -6.07 3.45 11.55
C LYS A 7 -6.75 2.21 10.97
N ASN A 8 -7.33 2.32 9.78
CA ASN A 8 -8.12 1.27 9.14
C ASN A 8 -7.26 0.35 8.28
N GLY A 9 -6.57 -0.59 8.94
CA GLY A 9 -5.67 -1.56 8.29
C GLY A 9 -6.28 -2.96 8.15
N SER A 10 -5.71 -3.93 8.87
CA SER A 10 -6.08 -5.35 8.80
C SER A 10 -7.50 -5.64 9.28
N LEU A 11 -7.95 -5.01 10.37
CA LEU A 11 -9.29 -5.23 10.92
C LEU A 11 -10.41 -4.78 9.97
N THR A 12 -10.15 -3.78 9.13
CA THR A 12 -11.08 -3.35 8.08
C THR A 12 -11.12 -4.35 6.93
N ARG A 13 -9.96 -4.90 6.52
CA ARG A 13 -9.94 -6.00 5.54
C ARG A 13 -10.62 -7.25 6.08
N GLU A 14 -10.47 -7.54 7.37
CA GLU A 14 -11.15 -8.65 8.02
C GLU A 14 -12.68 -8.45 8.05
N ASP A 15 -13.13 -7.22 8.26
CA ASP A 15 -14.55 -6.86 8.21
C ASP A 15 -15.15 -7.15 6.82
N VAL A 16 -14.49 -6.69 5.76
CA VAL A 16 -14.89 -6.97 4.37
C VAL A 16 -14.82 -8.46 4.06
N ARG A 17 -13.76 -9.17 4.49
CA ARG A 17 -13.68 -10.64 4.37
C ARG A 17 -14.88 -11.32 5.03
N ASN A 18 -15.28 -10.87 6.21
CA ASN A 18 -16.38 -11.48 6.96
C ASN A 18 -17.73 -11.27 6.27
N GLN A 19 -17.92 -10.13 5.61
CA GLN A 19 -19.17 -9.78 4.93
C GLN A 19 -19.24 -10.35 3.51
N CYS A 20 -18.12 -10.36 2.78
CA CYS A 20 -18.10 -10.62 1.35
C CYS A 20 -17.48 -11.97 0.98
N ALA A 21 -16.62 -12.56 1.83
CA ALA A 21 -15.82 -13.73 1.46
C ALA A 21 -15.97 -14.89 2.46
N GLU A 22 -17.18 -15.08 3.00
CA GLU A 22 -17.53 -16.17 3.93
C GLU A 22 -16.56 -16.32 5.11
N LYS A 23 -15.96 -15.21 5.58
CA LYS A 23 -14.94 -15.19 6.65
C LYS A 23 -13.67 -15.98 6.31
N SER A 24 -13.44 -16.33 5.04
CA SER A 24 -12.28 -17.09 4.55
C SER A 24 -11.29 -16.20 3.83
N TRP A 25 -10.01 -16.25 4.24
CA TRP A 25 -8.95 -15.57 3.52
C TRP A 25 -8.67 -16.22 2.16
N ASP A 26 -8.95 -17.52 2.00
CA ASP A 26 -8.76 -18.21 0.72
C ASP A 26 -9.77 -17.72 -0.32
N ILE A 27 -11.04 -17.56 0.08
CA ILE A 27 -12.08 -16.98 -0.79
C ILE A 27 -11.76 -15.52 -1.12
N PHE A 28 -11.32 -14.75 -0.11
CA PHE A 28 -10.88 -13.36 -0.30
C PHE A 28 -9.74 -13.26 -1.32
N ASN A 29 -8.73 -14.13 -1.22
CA ASN A 29 -7.61 -14.16 -2.16
C ASN A 29 -8.05 -14.57 -3.57
N ASN A 30 -8.93 -15.57 -3.67
CA ASN A 30 -9.50 -15.99 -4.94
C ASN A 30 -10.29 -14.84 -5.62
N TYR A 31 -11.02 -14.02 -4.87
CA TYR A 31 -11.66 -12.82 -5.41
C TYR A 31 -10.63 -11.79 -5.88
N LEU A 32 -9.60 -11.49 -5.06
CA LEU A 32 -8.53 -10.57 -5.48
C LEU A 32 -7.85 -10.98 -6.79
N GLU A 33 -7.67 -12.28 -7.01
CA GLU A 33 -6.99 -12.84 -8.17
C GLU A 33 -7.88 -12.89 -9.41
N LYS A 34 -9.19 -13.14 -9.25
CA LYS A 34 -10.16 -13.18 -10.35
C LYS A 34 -10.62 -11.80 -10.80
N THR A 35 -10.75 -10.85 -9.86
CA THR A 35 -11.16 -9.49 -10.21
C THR A 35 -10.05 -8.79 -11.00
N PRO A 36 -10.32 -8.24 -12.20
CA PRO A 36 -9.31 -7.55 -12.98
C PRO A 36 -8.71 -6.32 -12.29
N PRO A 37 -7.48 -5.91 -12.66
CA PRO A 37 -6.91 -4.65 -12.21
C PRO A 37 -7.80 -3.43 -12.41
N LEU A 38 -7.71 -2.47 -11.48
CA LEU A 38 -8.52 -1.23 -11.45
C LEU A 38 -9.99 -1.45 -11.08
N ASN A 39 -10.40 -2.70 -10.80
CA ASN A 39 -11.74 -3.04 -10.33
C ASN A 39 -12.89 -2.52 -11.21
N GLY A 40 -12.66 -2.37 -12.51
CA GLY A 40 -13.62 -1.74 -13.42
C GLY A 40 -13.97 -0.29 -13.06
N GLY A 41 -13.05 0.44 -12.42
CA GLY A 41 -13.25 1.81 -11.96
C GLY A 41 -13.90 1.94 -10.56
N ARG A 42 -14.21 0.82 -9.89
CA ARG A 42 -14.81 0.83 -8.55
C ARG A 42 -13.77 1.17 -7.48
N LEU A 43 -13.96 2.33 -6.85
CA LEU A 43 -13.15 2.84 -5.74
C LEU A 43 -13.93 2.76 -4.44
N GLY A 44 -13.30 2.19 -3.41
CA GLY A 44 -13.86 2.15 -2.07
C GLY A 44 -13.00 2.89 -1.04
N PHE A 45 -13.68 3.50 -0.08
CA PHE A 45 -13.11 4.18 1.08
C PHE A 45 -13.76 3.58 2.31
N TYR A 46 -13.00 2.79 3.07
CA TYR A 46 -13.54 1.98 4.16
C TYR A 46 -12.95 2.40 5.50
N TYR A 47 -13.70 3.18 6.28
CA TYR A 47 -13.29 3.65 7.59
C TYR A 47 -14.20 3.03 8.66
N LYS A 48 -13.74 1.92 9.25
CA LYS A 48 -14.42 1.21 10.34
C LYS A 48 -14.26 1.96 11.67
N ASP A 49 -13.11 2.60 11.84
CA ASP A 49 -12.79 3.54 12.89
C ASP A 49 -12.51 4.92 12.27
N HIS A 50 -12.51 5.96 13.12
CA HIS A 50 -12.04 7.29 12.71
C HIS A 50 -10.63 7.21 12.16
N GLU A 51 -10.47 7.63 10.90
CA GLU A 51 -9.20 7.56 10.19
C GLU A 51 -8.27 8.68 10.65
N ILE A 52 -6.97 8.39 10.67
CA ILE A 52 -5.91 9.36 10.97
C ILE A 52 -5.55 10.14 9.71
N LEU A 53 -5.34 9.42 8.60
CA LEU A 53 -4.94 9.97 7.31
C LEU A 53 -5.77 9.36 6.18
N PRO A 54 -6.70 10.13 5.58
CA PRO A 54 -7.15 11.46 5.99
C PRO A 54 -7.99 11.46 7.28
N PRO A 55 -8.20 12.61 7.95
CA PRO A 55 -9.01 12.70 9.17
C PRO A 55 -10.52 12.59 8.88
N LEU A 56 -10.96 11.39 8.46
CA LEU A 56 -12.35 11.08 8.13
C LEU A 56 -13.06 10.33 9.26
N PRO A 57 -14.37 10.58 9.47
CA PRO A 57 -15.16 9.82 10.42
C PRO A 57 -15.41 8.38 9.94
N VAL A 58 -15.99 7.57 10.82
CA VAL A 58 -16.47 6.22 10.49
C VAL A 58 -17.47 6.30 9.34
N GLY A 59 -17.28 5.49 8.31
CA GLY A 59 -18.12 5.46 7.13
C GLY A 59 -17.48 4.70 5.97
N PHE A 60 -18.32 4.02 5.18
CA PHE A 60 -17.92 3.40 3.92
C PHE A 60 -18.48 4.22 2.76
N HIS A 61 -17.60 4.61 1.83
CA HIS A 61 -17.98 5.37 0.64
C HIS A 61 -17.49 4.63 -0.59
N ARG A 62 -18.34 4.58 -1.63
CA ARG A 62 -18.11 3.80 -2.84
C ARG A 62 -18.40 4.65 -4.05
N TYR A 63 -17.49 4.61 -5.01
CA TYR A 63 -17.59 5.37 -6.24
C TYR A 63 -17.26 4.49 -7.44
N ILE A 64 -17.98 4.66 -8.53
CA ILE A 64 -17.64 4.10 -9.84
C ILE A 64 -17.06 5.22 -10.69
N VAL A 65 -15.82 5.07 -11.13
CA VAL A 65 -15.16 5.99 -12.05
C VAL A 65 -15.36 5.51 -13.48
N GLU A 66 -16.07 6.30 -14.26
CA GLU A 66 -16.38 6.02 -15.67
C GLU A 66 -15.28 6.55 -16.61
N ASN A 67 -15.29 6.08 -17.86
CA ASN A 67 -14.40 6.53 -18.95
C ASN A 67 -12.90 6.28 -18.73
N PHE A 68 -12.56 5.13 -18.13
CA PHE A 68 -11.18 4.73 -17.85
C PHE A 68 -10.32 4.39 -19.09
N SER A 69 -10.95 4.27 -20.27
CA SER A 69 -10.30 3.89 -21.52
C SER A 69 -9.51 5.03 -22.17
N ASP A 70 -9.89 6.29 -21.93
CA ASP A 70 -9.25 7.44 -22.54
C ASP A 70 -8.22 8.03 -21.58
N ALA A 71 -6.94 7.79 -21.86
CA ALA A 71 -5.80 8.14 -21.01
C ALA A 71 -5.56 9.65 -20.78
N SER A 72 -6.49 10.52 -21.20
CA SER A 72 -6.46 11.96 -20.95
C SER A 72 -7.28 12.32 -19.70
N SER A 73 -6.54 12.59 -18.63
CA SER A 73 -6.89 12.75 -17.21
C SER A 73 -7.96 13.79 -16.80
N ASP A 74 -8.64 14.50 -17.70
CA ASP A 74 -9.41 15.69 -17.29
C ASP A 74 -10.93 15.49 -17.17
N ASN A 75 -11.48 14.39 -17.68
CA ASN A 75 -12.94 14.17 -17.73
C ASN A 75 -13.41 12.87 -17.06
N LEU A 76 -12.64 12.34 -16.10
CA LEU A 76 -13.12 11.21 -15.30
C LEU A 76 -14.29 11.65 -14.43
N LYS A 77 -15.46 11.07 -14.72
CA LYS A 77 -16.68 11.23 -13.93
C LYS A 77 -16.76 10.09 -12.92
N GLU A 78 -17.15 10.43 -11.71
CA GLU A 78 -17.44 9.47 -10.66
C GLU A 78 -18.92 9.52 -10.27
N CYS A 79 -19.49 8.37 -9.96
CA CYS A 79 -20.83 8.23 -9.41
C CYS A 79 -20.74 7.54 -8.06
N GLU A 80 -21.34 8.13 -7.03
CA GLU A 80 -21.46 7.50 -5.71
C GLU A 80 -22.50 6.36 -5.78
N VAL A 81 -22.16 5.21 -5.21
CA VAL A 81 -23.05 4.04 -5.15
C VAL A 81 -23.11 3.50 -3.73
N GLN A 82 -24.15 2.72 -3.43
CA GLN A 82 -24.36 2.19 -2.08
C GLN A 82 -23.49 0.96 -1.79
N GLU A 83 -23.37 0.06 -2.76
CA GLU A 83 -22.73 -1.24 -2.61
C GLU A 83 -22.07 -1.70 -3.92
N PHE A 84 -21.09 -2.59 -3.79
CA PHE A 84 -20.55 -3.37 -4.90
C PHE A 84 -20.87 -4.85 -4.70
N ASP A 85 -20.67 -5.65 -5.76
CA ASP A 85 -20.67 -7.10 -5.62
C ASP A 85 -19.49 -7.57 -4.73
N PRO A 86 -19.57 -8.77 -4.12
CA PRO A 86 -18.58 -9.23 -3.15
C PRO A 86 -17.12 -9.25 -3.66
N GLU A 87 -16.89 -9.61 -4.92
CA GLU A 87 -15.55 -9.63 -5.50
C GLU A 87 -15.00 -8.20 -5.64
N SER A 88 -15.85 -7.30 -6.13
CA SER A 88 -15.53 -5.88 -6.24
C SER A 88 -15.29 -5.21 -4.88
N GLU A 89 -16.02 -5.57 -3.81
CA GLU A 89 -15.76 -5.07 -2.45
C GLU A 89 -14.36 -5.47 -1.95
N VAL A 90 -14.02 -6.75 -2.13
CA VAL A 90 -12.71 -7.30 -1.73
C VAL A 90 -11.58 -6.62 -2.49
N ARG A 91 -11.74 -6.39 -3.78
CA ARG A 91 -10.76 -5.65 -4.57
C ARG A 91 -10.66 -4.18 -4.16
N ALA A 92 -11.81 -3.52 -3.94
CA ALA A 92 -11.90 -2.11 -3.60
C ALA A 92 -11.23 -1.79 -2.26
N ILE A 93 -11.36 -2.63 -1.22
CA ILE A 93 -10.70 -2.38 0.07
C ILE A 93 -9.18 -2.41 -0.07
N VAL A 94 -8.62 -3.37 -0.80
CA VAL A 94 -7.17 -3.51 -0.94
C VAL A 94 -6.60 -2.43 -1.85
N GLU A 95 -7.16 -2.23 -3.04
CA GLU A 95 -6.70 -1.16 -3.94
C GLU A 95 -6.88 0.22 -3.30
N GLY A 96 -8.02 0.46 -2.66
CA GLY A 96 -8.33 1.74 -2.00
C GLY A 96 -7.30 2.10 -0.94
N GLN A 97 -6.90 1.14 -0.10
CA GLN A 97 -5.84 1.33 0.89
C GLN A 97 -4.48 1.62 0.23
N MET A 98 -4.08 0.85 -0.79
CA MET A 98 -2.78 1.03 -1.44
C MET A 98 -2.68 2.32 -2.25
N LEU A 99 -3.76 2.70 -2.94
CA LEU A 99 -3.85 3.97 -3.66
C LEU A 99 -3.82 5.17 -2.70
N SER A 100 -4.43 5.04 -1.50
CA SER A 100 -4.31 6.03 -0.43
C SER A 100 -2.86 6.21 0.01
N MET A 101 -2.20 5.10 0.36
CA MET A 101 -0.81 5.12 0.81
C MET A 101 0.11 5.72 -0.24
N ARG A 102 -0.08 5.33 -1.50
CA ARG A 102 0.68 5.87 -2.64
C ARG A 102 0.47 7.38 -2.80
N GLY A 103 -0.79 7.82 -2.89
CA GLY A 103 -1.11 9.23 -3.12
C GLY A 103 -0.62 10.15 -2.01
N HIS A 104 -0.73 9.71 -0.76
CA HIS A 104 -0.17 10.45 0.38
C HIS A 104 1.36 10.45 0.37
N ALA A 105 2.00 9.32 0.11
CA ALA A 105 3.47 9.25 0.07
C ALA A 105 4.08 10.08 -1.08
N GLU A 106 3.46 10.10 -2.26
CA GLU A 106 3.89 10.96 -3.38
C GLU A 106 3.84 12.45 -3.02
N ARG A 107 2.83 12.90 -2.24
CA ARG A 107 2.77 14.29 -1.75
C ARG A 107 3.94 14.68 -0.83
N PHE A 108 4.55 13.70 -0.16
CA PHE A 108 5.73 13.90 0.68
C PHE A 108 7.06 13.62 -0.05
N GLY A 109 7.04 13.54 -1.38
CA GLY A 109 8.24 13.42 -2.20
C GLY A 109 8.71 11.98 -2.43
N MET A 110 7.87 10.97 -2.18
CA MET A 110 8.19 9.60 -2.62
C MET A 110 8.30 9.58 -4.15
N PRO A 111 9.41 9.07 -4.73
CA PRO A 111 9.54 8.92 -6.17
C PRO A 111 8.50 7.92 -6.71
N ASN A 112 8.09 8.14 -7.96
CA ASN A 112 7.11 7.30 -8.66
C ASN A 112 7.70 6.82 -10.00
N PRO A 113 7.99 5.50 -10.15
CA PRO A 113 7.90 4.47 -9.11
C PRO A 113 9.03 4.59 -8.07
N PRO A 114 8.82 4.13 -6.81
CA PRO A 114 9.89 4.06 -5.84
C PRO A 114 10.87 2.93 -6.17
N LYS A 115 12.08 2.95 -5.62
CA LYS A 115 13.12 1.94 -5.91
C LYS A 115 12.71 0.53 -5.47
N ARG A 116 12.04 0.42 -4.32
CA ARG A 116 11.53 -0.83 -3.75
C ARG A 116 10.54 -0.54 -2.63
N ILE A 117 9.68 -1.51 -2.31
CA ILE A 117 8.87 -1.53 -1.09
C ILE A 117 9.31 -2.71 -0.21
N ILE A 118 9.34 -2.52 1.10
CA ILE A 118 9.54 -3.60 2.07
C ILE A 118 8.22 -3.76 2.84
N ALA A 119 7.52 -4.85 2.60
CA ALA A 119 6.30 -5.21 3.30
C ALA A 119 6.62 -6.00 4.57
N THR A 120 5.97 -5.65 5.67
CA THR A 120 6.12 -6.29 6.98
C THR A 120 4.76 -6.47 7.65
N GLY A 121 4.72 -7.21 8.76
CA GLY A 121 3.49 -7.50 9.50
C GLY A 121 2.66 -8.62 8.88
N GLY A 122 1.51 -8.96 9.47
CA GLY A 122 0.77 -10.17 9.09
C GLY A 122 0.35 -10.24 7.62
N ALA A 123 -0.01 -9.11 6.99
CA ALA A 123 -0.41 -9.10 5.59
C ALA A 123 0.76 -9.32 4.61
N SER A 124 2.02 -9.25 5.06
CA SER A 124 3.17 -9.49 4.19
C SER A 124 3.36 -10.96 3.84
N SER A 125 2.60 -11.89 4.43
CA SER A 125 2.55 -13.29 4.01
C SER A 125 1.51 -13.57 2.91
N ASN A 126 0.72 -12.57 2.52
CA ASN A 126 -0.33 -12.72 1.52
C ASN A 126 0.17 -12.27 0.14
N GLU A 127 0.50 -13.24 -0.73
CA GLU A 127 1.06 -12.98 -2.05
C GLU A 127 0.14 -12.15 -2.96
N SER A 128 -1.18 -12.37 -2.90
CA SER A 128 -2.16 -11.63 -3.71
C SER A 128 -2.13 -10.14 -3.36
N ILE A 129 -2.01 -9.79 -2.07
CA ILE A 129 -1.81 -8.40 -1.63
C ILE A 129 -0.45 -7.84 -2.09
N LEU A 130 0.63 -8.61 -1.97
CA LEU A 130 1.96 -8.15 -2.40
C LEU A 130 2.02 -7.87 -3.91
N LYS A 131 1.34 -8.68 -4.73
CA LYS A 131 1.21 -8.45 -6.18
C LYS A 131 0.52 -7.13 -6.47
N LEU A 132 -0.55 -6.81 -5.75
CA LEU A 132 -1.25 -5.53 -5.87
C LEU A 132 -0.36 -4.34 -5.48
N ILE A 133 0.42 -4.47 -4.41
CA ILE A 133 1.40 -3.43 -4.02
C ILE A 133 2.39 -3.19 -5.17
N ALA A 134 2.97 -4.25 -5.75
CA ALA A 134 3.92 -4.12 -6.84
C ALA A 134 3.31 -3.44 -8.08
N GLN A 135 2.08 -3.81 -8.44
CA GLN A 135 1.34 -3.22 -9.57
C GLN A 135 0.96 -1.75 -9.34
N ILE A 136 0.48 -1.41 -8.13
CA ILE A 136 0.01 -0.07 -7.80
C ILE A 136 1.17 0.89 -7.63
N PHE A 137 2.28 0.48 -7.01
CA PHE A 137 3.44 1.34 -6.82
C PHE A 137 4.46 1.26 -7.96
N GLY A 138 4.37 0.24 -8.83
CA GLY A 138 5.24 0.10 -10.00
C GLY A 138 6.66 -0.33 -9.67
N CYS A 139 6.88 -1.05 -8.57
CA CYS A 139 8.21 -1.37 -8.06
C CYS A 139 8.28 -2.79 -7.46
N PRO A 140 9.49 -3.35 -7.27
CA PRO A 140 9.63 -4.65 -6.63
C PRO A 140 9.28 -4.57 -5.13
N VAL A 141 8.63 -5.63 -4.64
CA VAL A 141 8.23 -5.77 -3.24
C VAL A 141 9.07 -6.85 -2.58
N PHE A 142 9.64 -6.48 -1.44
CA PHE A 142 10.45 -7.36 -0.60
C PHE A 142 9.72 -7.62 0.71
N THR A 143 10.03 -8.75 1.33
CA THR A 143 9.61 -9.07 2.70
C THR A 143 10.84 -9.31 3.58
N VAL A 144 10.65 -9.22 4.89
CA VAL A 144 11.69 -9.52 5.89
C VAL A 144 11.15 -10.54 6.88
N GLU A 145 11.96 -11.53 7.22
CA GLU A 145 11.53 -12.68 8.03
C GLU A 145 11.64 -12.44 9.55
N ARG A 146 11.37 -11.22 10.06
CA ARG A 146 11.49 -10.96 11.52
C ARG A 146 10.48 -9.92 12.05
N PRO A 147 9.79 -10.22 13.17
CA PRO A 147 8.95 -9.26 13.87
C PRO A 147 9.76 -8.22 14.67
N ASP A 148 11.01 -8.52 15.06
CA ASP A 148 11.79 -7.74 16.03
C ASP A 148 12.64 -6.62 15.40
N SER A 149 12.07 -5.88 14.45
CA SER A 149 12.79 -4.84 13.69
C SER A 149 13.37 -3.73 14.59
N ALA A 150 12.66 -3.33 15.65
CA ALA A 150 13.11 -2.33 16.60
C ALA A 150 14.34 -2.80 17.41
N SER A 151 14.26 -4.01 17.97
CA SER A 151 15.35 -4.61 18.75
C SER A 151 16.60 -4.83 17.89
N LEU A 152 16.41 -5.34 16.67
CA LEU A 152 17.49 -5.48 15.69
C LEU A 152 18.10 -4.12 15.33
N GLY A 153 17.26 -3.11 15.06
CA GLY A 153 17.71 -1.74 14.81
C GLY A 153 18.55 -1.16 15.95
N ALA A 154 18.13 -1.38 17.20
CA ALA A 154 18.88 -0.95 18.39
C ALA A 154 20.24 -1.65 18.49
N ALA A 155 20.28 -2.98 18.31
CA ALA A 155 21.52 -3.75 18.32
C ALA A 155 22.49 -3.28 17.22
N LEU A 156 21.98 -3.01 16.01
CA LEU A 156 22.78 -2.49 14.90
C LEU A 156 23.36 -1.11 15.21
N ARG A 157 22.56 -0.21 15.80
CA ARG A 157 23.06 1.11 16.20
C ARG A 157 24.12 1.04 17.30
N ALA A 158 23.98 0.11 18.24
CA ALA A 158 25.00 -0.11 19.28
C ALA A 158 26.31 -0.64 18.66
N ALA A 159 26.22 -1.65 17.79
CA ALA A 159 27.37 -2.16 17.05
C ALA A 159 28.02 -1.10 16.14
N HIS A 160 27.21 -0.25 15.50
CA HIS A 160 27.70 0.89 14.72
C HIS A 160 28.47 1.89 15.58
N GLY A 161 27.95 2.23 16.77
CA GLY A 161 28.62 3.11 17.71
C GLY A 161 29.97 2.55 18.20
N TRP A 162 30.03 1.24 18.46
CA TRP A 162 31.29 0.56 18.78
C TRP A 162 32.30 0.67 17.64
N LEU A 163 31.87 0.38 16.40
CA LEU A 163 32.76 0.45 15.23
C LEU A 163 33.29 1.87 14.99
N CYS A 164 32.46 2.91 15.14
CA CYS A 164 32.91 4.30 15.05
C CYS A 164 33.96 4.64 16.12
N LYS A 165 33.84 4.08 17.33
CA LYS A 165 34.81 4.29 18.41
C LYS A 165 36.16 3.65 18.05
N GLU A 166 36.16 2.41 17.58
CA GLU A 166 37.38 1.68 17.20
C GLU A 166 38.12 2.36 16.04
N GLU A 167 37.38 2.89 15.06
CA GLU A 167 37.94 3.58 13.89
C GLU A 167 38.27 5.07 14.16
N GLY A 168 38.05 5.54 15.39
CA GLY A 168 38.37 6.91 15.81
C GLY A 168 37.49 8.00 15.16
N GLY A 169 36.34 7.63 14.57
CA GLY A 169 35.48 8.57 13.85
C GLY A 169 34.23 7.93 13.25
N PHE A 170 33.39 8.75 12.61
CA PHE A 170 32.19 8.25 11.94
C PHE A 170 32.56 7.31 10.79
N VAL A 171 31.96 6.11 10.78
CA VAL A 171 31.99 5.22 9.62
C VAL A 171 30.59 5.07 9.01
N PRO A 172 30.47 4.94 7.68
CA PRO A 172 29.18 4.65 7.05
C PRO A 172 28.62 3.31 7.54
N ILE A 173 27.32 3.25 7.85
CA ILE A 173 26.63 2.03 8.32
C ILE A 173 26.79 0.85 7.34
N SER A 174 26.98 1.14 6.05
CA SER A 174 27.26 0.12 5.03
C SER A 174 28.51 -0.71 5.31
N ARG A 175 29.48 -0.19 6.06
CA ARG A 175 30.65 -0.98 6.51
C ARG A 175 30.24 -2.19 7.34
N MET A 176 29.10 -2.14 8.03
CA MET A 176 28.63 -3.26 8.85
C MET A 176 28.11 -4.46 8.05
N TYR A 177 27.77 -4.28 6.77
CA TYR A 177 27.10 -5.32 5.97
C TYR A 177 27.61 -5.48 4.54
N THR A 178 28.41 -4.55 4.02
CA THR A 178 29.02 -4.68 2.68
C THR A 178 29.85 -5.97 2.61
N GLY A 179 29.56 -6.83 1.63
CA GLY A 179 30.25 -8.11 1.42
C GLY A 179 29.71 -9.29 2.23
N ASN A 180 28.80 -9.08 3.18
CA ASN A 180 28.23 -10.15 4.02
C ASN A 180 26.70 -10.06 4.19
N LEU A 181 25.99 -9.26 3.38
CA LEU A 181 24.55 -9.01 3.53
C LEU A 181 23.73 -10.30 3.63
N GLU A 182 24.07 -11.30 2.81
CA GLU A 182 23.40 -12.62 2.78
C GLU A 182 23.66 -13.48 4.03
N LYS A 183 24.72 -13.16 4.78
CA LYS A 183 25.06 -13.79 6.07
C LYS A 183 24.53 -12.99 7.27
N THR A 184 23.87 -11.86 7.03
CA THR A 184 23.33 -11.00 8.09
C THR A 184 21.80 -11.08 8.16
N SER A 185 21.25 -10.76 9.32
CA SER A 185 19.80 -10.62 9.51
C SER A 185 19.18 -9.39 8.83
N LEU A 186 19.92 -8.70 7.96
CA LEU A 186 19.53 -7.48 7.26
C LEU A 186 18.98 -7.74 5.85
N GLY A 187 19.06 -8.99 5.39
CA GLY A 187 18.55 -9.39 4.09
C GLY A 187 17.04 -9.19 3.99
N ALA A 188 16.60 -8.58 2.90
CA ALA A 188 15.20 -8.58 2.50
C ALA A 188 15.04 -9.56 1.34
N LYS A 189 14.04 -10.43 1.42
CA LYS A 189 13.73 -11.42 0.39
C LYS A 189 12.86 -10.78 -0.68
N LEU A 190 13.24 -10.93 -1.95
CA LEU A 190 12.36 -10.51 -3.05
C LEU A 190 11.10 -11.38 -3.02
N ALA A 191 9.94 -10.76 -2.87
CA ALA A 191 8.65 -11.45 -2.83
C ALA A 191 7.89 -11.30 -4.15
N VAL A 192 7.90 -10.09 -4.73
CA VAL A 192 7.29 -9.82 -6.04
C VAL A 192 8.27 -8.97 -6.86
N PRO A 193 8.62 -9.38 -8.09
CA PRO A 193 9.48 -8.58 -8.96
C PRO A 193 8.79 -7.29 -9.40
N ALA A 194 9.57 -6.36 -9.97
CA ALA A 194 9.02 -5.16 -10.58
C ALA A 194 8.08 -5.55 -11.74
N PRO A 195 6.99 -4.79 -11.97
CA PRO A 195 6.13 -5.04 -13.12
C PRO A 195 6.92 -4.89 -14.44
N GLY A 196 6.70 -5.82 -15.37
CA GLY A 196 7.28 -5.76 -16.72
C GLY A 196 6.61 -4.70 -17.60
N ASP A 197 6.75 -4.82 -18.92
CA ASP A 197 6.29 -3.82 -19.89
C ASP A 197 4.77 -3.57 -19.82
N GLU A 198 3.95 -4.63 -19.78
CA GLU A 198 2.50 -4.52 -19.56
C GLU A 198 2.15 -3.86 -18.21
N GLY A 199 3.00 -4.10 -17.21
CA GLY A 199 2.91 -3.48 -15.89
C GLY A 199 3.12 -1.97 -15.91
N ARG A 200 3.88 -1.43 -16.87
CA ARG A 200 4.07 0.03 -17.03
C ARG A 200 2.80 0.72 -17.51
N GLU A 201 2.06 0.11 -18.43
CA GLU A 201 0.75 0.64 -18.86
C GLU A 201 -0.27 0.56 -17.73
N LEU A 202 -0.27 -0.52 -16.97
CA LEU A 202 -1.11 -0.64 -15.79
C LEU A 202 -0.75 0.41 -14.72
N LEU A 203 0.54 0.68 -14.51
CA LEU A 203 0.99 1.73 -13.59
C LEU A 203 0.48 3.12 -13.98
N LYS A 204 0.47 3.46 -15.28
CA LYS A 204 -0.10 4.72 -15.79
C LYS A 204 -1.59 4.81 -15.44
N LYS A 205 -2.34 3.72 -15.66
CA LYS A 205 -3.77 3.64 -15.31
C LYS A 205 -4.01 3.80 -13.80
N TYR A 206 -3.25 3.12 -12.95
CA TYR A 206 -3.33 3.33 -11.50
C TYR A 206 -2.93 4.74 -11.07
N THR A 207 -2.01 5.39 -11.79
CA THR A 207 -1.63 6.78 -11.50
C THR A 207 -2.80 7.73 -11.73
N VAL A 208 -3.54 7.54 -12.82
CA VAL A 208 -4.77 8.29 -13.10
C VAL A 208 -5.83 8.00 -12.04
N LEU A 209 -6.06 6.71 -11.71
CA LEU A 209 -7.04 6.30 -10.69
C LEU A 209 -6.71 6.89 -9.31
N MET A 210 -5.43 6.86 -8.94
CA MET A 210 -4.93 7.41 -7.68
C MET A 210 -5.23 8.90 -7.59
N LYS A 211 -4.92 9.68 -8.64
CA LYS A 211 -5.21 11.12 -8.66
C LYS A 211 -6.70 11.39 -8.46
N LYS A 212 -7.57 10.64 -9.14
CA LYS A 212 -9.03 10.76 -8.97
C LYS A 212 -9.48 10.37 -7.57
N ARG A 213 -8.95 9.29 -7.00
CA ARG A 213 -9.19 8.89 -5.61
C ARG A 213 -8.81 10.02 -4.64
N MET A 214 -7.65 10.66 -4.83
CA MET A 214 -7.19 11.76 -3.98
C MET A 214 -8.04 13.03 -4.09
N GLU A 215 -8.70 13.25 -5.23
CA GLU A 215 -9.67 14.32 -5.42
C GLU A 215 -10.99 14.05 -4.68
N ILE A 216 -11.53 12.82 -4.81
CA ILE A 216 -12.71 12.37 -4.08
C ILE A 216 -12.46 12.43 -2.57
N GLU A 217 -11.30 11.95 -2.12
CA GLU A 217 -10.91 11.98 -0.71
C GLU A 217 -10.89 13.39 -0.15
N ARG A 218 -10.35 14.37 -0.89
CA ARG A 218 -10.34 15.78 -0.48
C ARG A 218 -11.75 16.31 -0.28
N ARG A 219 -12.66 16.03 -1.23
CA ARG A 219 -14.08 16.42 -1.13
C ARG A 219 -14.77 15.74 0.05
N LEU A 220 -14.47 14.48 0.34
CA LEU A 220 -14.97 13.80 1.54
C LEU A 220 -14.47 14.52 2.81
N VAL A 221 -13.20 14.88 2.89
CA VAL A 221 -12.65 15.60 4.04
C VAL A 221 -13.30 16.97 4.20
N GLU A 222 -13.50 17.72 3.12
CA GLU A 222 -14.18 19.02 3.15
C GLU A 222 -15.65 18.90 3.58
N LYS A 223 -16.34 17.83 3.16
CA LYS A 223 -17.76 17.61 3.41
C LYS A 223 -18.06 17.08 4.81
N ILE A 224 -17.27 16.11 5.28
CA ILE A 224 -17.54 15.32 6.49
C ILE A 224 -16.32 15.11 7.39
N GLY A 225 -15.13 15.59 6.98
CA GLY A 225 -13.93 15.52 7.80
C GLY A 225 -14.06 16.35 9.07
N ARG A 226 -13.23 16.03 10.06
CA ARG A 226 -13.14 16.84 11.28
C ARG A 226 -12.45 18.17 10.97
N ALA A 227 -13.02 19.27 11.48
CA ALA A 227 -12.33 20.56 11.57
C ALA A 227 -11.12 20.48 12.53
#